data_AF-A0A2G9GVL0-F1
#
_entry.id   AF-A0A2G9GVL0-F1
#
_cell.length_a   1.000
_cell.length_b   1.000
_cell.length_c   1.000
_cell.angle_alpha   90.00
_cell.angle_beta   90.00
_cell.angle_gamma   90.00
#
_symmetry.space_group_name_H-M   'P 1'
#
loop_
_entity.id
_entity.type
_entity.pdbx_description
1 polymer ?
#
loop_
_entity_poly.entity_id
_entity_poly.type
_entity_poly.pdbx_seq_one_letter_code
_entity_poly.pdbx_strand_id
1 'polypeptide(L)'
;MDRVIDFLNDTREDLRSSMAKDAAAIKNESIHVDEGPKCTEVLKSNGGQSVIKLQNELSYDFQRKITFSMNELQDSASTVFMDKKTSYRSLSDMVNEDQLLDQFLHTRGVIVEKLKASRQQIILVASLIDRIPNLAGLARTCEVFRAGGLAIADKNILNDKQFQLISVTAEKWVPIAEVPVGSMRVFLEKKKQEGFAILGLEQTANSIPLDQYNFPTKTVLVLGREKEGIPVEIIHMLDACIEIPQLGVVRSLNVHVSGAIALWEYTRQQRLL
;
A
#
# COMPACT_ATOMS: atom_id res chain seq x y z
N MET A 1 -25.41 -25.18 8.79
CA MET A 1 -25.24 -23.72 8.59
C MET A 1 -24.31 -23.12 9.63
N ASP A 2 -24.30 -23.65 10.86
CA ASP A 2 -23.54 -23.09 11.99
C ASP A 2 -22.02 -23.06 11.75
N ARG A 3 -21.41 -24.11 11.20
CA ARG A 3 -19.97 -24.13 10.87
C ARG A 3 -19.51 -23.03 9.90
N VAL A 4 -20.40 -22.58 9.01
CA VAL A 4 -20.07 -21.50 8.05
C VAL A 4 -20.19 -20.13 8.74
N ILE A 5 -21.17 -19.99 9.63
CA ILE A 5 -21.35 -18.79 10.44
C ILE A 5 -20.19 -18.63 11.43
N ASP A 6 -19.74 -19.72 12.05
CA ASP A 6 -18.60 -19.75 12.96
C ASP A 6 -17.30 -19.38 12.22
N PHE A 7 -17.05 -19.95 11.03
CA PHE A 7 -15.91 -19.59 10.21
C PHE A 7 -15.91 -18.10 9.77
N LEU A 8 -17.08 -17.56 9.42
CA LEU A 8 -17.22 -16.15 9.06
C LEU A 8 -17.07 -15.21 10.26
N ASN A 9 -17.41 -15.68 11.46
CA ASN A 9 -17.21 -14.93 12.69
C ASN A 9 -15.75 -14.95 13.12
N ASP A 10 -15.07 -16.09 13.05
CA ASP A 10 -13.64 -16.22 13.34
C ASP A 10 -12.79 -15.35 12.41
N THR A 11 -13.05 -15.42 11.10
CA THR A 11 -12.34 -14.58 10.12
C THR A 11 -12.60 -13.08 10.31
N ARG A 12 -13.79 -12.70 10.77
CA ARG A 12 -14.12 -11.30 11.11
C ARG A 12 -13.39 -10.84 12.37
N GLU A 13 -13.24 -11.73 13.35
CA GLU A 13 -12.55 -11.43 14.60
C GLU A 13 -11.03 -11.37 14.41
N ASP A 14 -10.47 -12.23 13.57
CA ASP A 14 -9.08 -12.16 13.13
C ASP A 14 -8.77 -10.85 12.40
N LEU A 15 -9.70 -10.39 11.54
CA LEU A 15 -9.57 -9.12 10.84
C LEU A 15 -9.63 -7.94 11.82
N ARG A 16 -10.55 -7.96 12.79
CA ARG A 16 -10.62 -6.93 13.85
C ARG A 16 -9.36 -6.91 14.72
N SER A 17 -8.84 -8.07 15.07
CA SER A 17 -7.60 -8.21 15.86
C SER A 17 -6.39 -7.68 15.08
N SER A 18 -6.29 -7.97 13.78
CA SER A 18 -5.25 -7.41 12.90
C SER A 18 -5.35 -5.87 12.84
N MET A 19 -6.55 -5.33 12.59
CA MET A 19 -6.76 -3.89 12.50
C MET A 19 -6.51 -3.16 13.83
N ALA A 20 -6.84 -3.79 14.97
CA ALA A 20 -6.56 -3.24 16.29
C ALA A 20 -5.05 -3.20 16.59
N LYS A 21 -4.29 -4.22 16.16
CA LYS A 21 -2.82 -4.24 16.26
C LYS A 21 -2.18 -3.16 15.40
N ASP A 22 -2.68 -2.95 14.19
CA ASP A 22 -2.21 -1.88 13.30
C ASP A 22 -2.51 -0.50 13.90
N ALA A 23 -3.70 -0.31 14.49
CA ALA A 23 -4.06 0.94 15.19
C ALA A 23 -3.21 1.20 16.44
N ALA A 24 -2.86 0.15 17.20
CA ALA A 24 -1.99 0.27 18.37
C ALA A 24 -0.53 0.57 18.00
N ALA A 25 -0.02 -0.03 16.91
CA ALA A 25 1.28 0.31 16.35
C ALA A 25 1.35 1.78 15.96
N ILE A 26 0.29 2.32 15.34
CA ILE A 26 0.21 3.74 14.96
C ILE A 26 0.09 4.67 16.18
N LYS A 27 -0.62 4.27 17.24
CA LYS A 27 -0.72 5.10 18.46
C LYS A 27 0.64 5.24 19.15
N ASN A 28 1.46 4.19 19.14
CA ASN A 28 2.83 4.20 19.64
C ASN A 28 3.81 5.02 18.76
N GLU A 29 3.41 5.43 17.55
CA GLU A 29 4.19 6.31 16.66
C GLU A 29 3.90 7.81 16.92
N SER A 30 2.93 8.15 17.78
CA SER A 30 2.61 9.55 18.13
C SER A 30 3.43 10.00 19.34
N ILE A 31 4.65 10.51 19.12
CA ILE A 31 5.48 11.07 20.19
C ILE A 31 4.90 12.42 20.64
N HIS A 32 4.40 12.47 21.88
CA HIS A 32 4.13 13.72 22.60
C HIS A 32 5.47 14.37 23.00
N VAL A 33 5.68 15.62 22.59
CA VAL A 33 6.81 16.45 23.05
C VAL A 33 6.36 17.17 24.31
N ASP A 34 7.10 16.97 25.41
CA ASP A 34 7.03 17.81 26.61
C ASP A 34 8.47 18.13 27.08
N GLU A 35 8.66 19.35 27.57
CA GLU A 35 9.95 20.05 27.69
C GLU A 35 10.77 19.71 28.96
N GLY A 36 12.03 19.25 28.76
CA GLY A 36 13.23 19.43 29.64
C GLY A 36 13.26 18.81 31.07
N PRO A 37 14.39 18.86 31.82
CA PRO A 37 15.71 19.46 31.52
C PRO A 37 16.98 18.59 31.79
N LYS A 38 18.06 18.93 31.05
CA LYS A 38 19.54 18.90 31.30
C LYS A 38 20.21 17.87 32.24
N CYS A 39 21.26 17.19 31.74
CA CYS A 39 22.62 17.17 32.34
C CYS A 39 23.71 16.58 31.40
N THR A 40 24.98 16.81 31.73
CA THR A 40 26.16 16.95 30.84
C THR A 40 27.25 15.84 31.05
N GLU A 41 28.10 15.61 30.00
CA GLU A 41 29.51 15.08 29.99
C GLU A 41 29.81 13.58 30.31
N VAL A 42 30.84 12.81 29.84
CA VAL A 42 32.01 12.89 28.89
C VAL A 42 32.67 11.47 28.72
N LEU A 43 32.95 11.07 27.47
CA LEU A 43 34.06 10.27 26.84
C LEU A 43 34.65 8.87 27.28
N LYS A 44 34.96 8.09 26.20
CA LYS A 44 36.04 7.06 25.91
C LYS A 44 35.83 5.60 26.39
N SER A 45 36.24 4.50 25.71
CA SER A 45 36.77 4.17 24.36
C SER A 45 36.98 2.64 24.23
N ASN A 46 37.03 2.13 22.98
CA ASN A 46 37.63 0.86 22.46
C ASN A 46 36.96 -0.48 22.83
N GLY A 47 36.73 -1.46 21.94
CA GLY A 47 37.08 -1.71 20.54
C GLY A 47 37.11 -3.24 20.31
N GLY A 48 36.65 -3.75 19.16
CA GLY A 48 36.85 -5.15 18.76
C GLY A 48 35.76 -5.74 17.85
N GLN A 49 36.03 -5.75 16.54
CA GLN A 49 35.21 -6.36 15.48
C GLN A 49 35.31 -7.89 15.46
N SER A 50 34.24 -8.57 15.02
CA SER A 50 34.38 -9.76 14.17
C SER A 50 33.24 -9.82 13.15
N VAL A 51 33.61 -10.14 11.91
CA VAL A 51 32.80 -10.12 10.68
C VAL A 51 32.38 -11.54 10.34
N ILE A 52 31.12 -11.78 9.94
CA ILE A 52 30.74 -13.01 9.23
C ILE A 52 29.84 -12.70 8.02
N LYS A 53 30.27 -13.24 6.87
CA LYS A 53 29.63 -13.23 5.54
C LYS A 53 28.35 -14.08 5.52
N LEU A 54 27.32 -13.63 4.81
CA LEU A 54 26.17 -14.45 4.44
C LEU A 54 26.17 -14.74 2.92
N GLN A 55 26.08 -16.02 2.57
CA GLN A 55 25.81 -16.48 1.22
C GLN A 55 24.29 -16.58 0.99
N ASN A 56 23.89 -16.22 -0.23
CA ASN A 56 22.54 -16.23 -0.77
C ASN A 56 21.91 -17.62 -0.82
N GLU A 57 20.60 -17.69 -0.54
CA GLU A 57 19.68 -18.51 -1.35
C GLU A 57 18.25 -17.94 -1.25
N LEU A 58 17.64 -17.66 -2.42
CA LEU A 58 16.27 -17.19 -2.57
C LEU A 58 15.30 -18.38 -2.56
N SER A 59 14.29 -18.34 -1.69
CA SER A 59 13.08 -19.17 -1.79
C SER A 59 11.84 -18.27 -1.85
N TYR A 60 11.03 -18.44 -2.88
CA TYR A 60 9.77 -17.72 -3.10
C TYR A 60 8.64 -18.39 -2.32
N ASP A 61 8.37 -17.93 -1.09
CA ASP A 61 7.20 -18.37 -0.31
C ASP A 61 6.17 -17.24 -0.16
N PHE A 62 4.98 -17.49 -0.73
CA PHE A 62 3.86 -16.56 -0.89
C PHE A 62 3.08 -16.25 0.41
N GLN A 63 3.54 -16.71 1.59
CA GLN A 63 2.84 -16.52 2.87
C GLN A 63 3.76 -16.32 4.07
N ARG A 64 4.65 -15.34 4.01
CA ARG A 64 5.15 -14.70 5.25
C ARG A 64 4.72 -13.25 5.30
N LYS A 65 3.54 -13.06 5.89
CA LYS A 65 3.27 -11.89 6.73
C LYS A 65 4.47 -11.83 7.70
N ILE A 66 5.28 -10.78 7.63
CA ILE A 66 6.42 -10.60 8.54
C ILE A 66 5.84 -10.26 9.92
N THR A 67 5.43 -11.29 10.65
CA THR A 67 5.37 -11.30 12.10
C THR A 67 6.60 -12.09 12.54
N PHE A 68 7.65 -11.41 12.97
CA PHE A 68 8.81 -12.10 13.55
C PHE A 68 8.35 -12.75 14.86
N SER A 69 8.42 -14.08 14.89
CA SER A 69 8.10 -14.89 16.07
C SER A 69 9.29 -14.79 17.03
N MET A 70 9.04 -14.28 18.24
CA MET A 70 9.99 -14.15 19.35
C MET A 70 10.29 -15.53 20.00
N ASN A 71 10.50 -16.59 19.22
CA ASN A 71 10.64 -17.96 19.73
C ASN A 71 11.94 -18.67 19.34
N GLU A 72 12.89 -18.03 18.65
CA GLU A 72 14.21 -18.61 18.35
C GLU A 72 15.36 -18.00 19.19
N LEU A 73 15.03 -17.33 20.31
CA LEU A 73 16.00 -16.89 21.32
C LEU A 73 15.82 -17.58 22.68
N GLN A 74 15.09 -18.71 22.73
CA GLN A 74 14.76 -19.38 23.99
C GLN A 74 15.61 -20.61 24.33
N ASP A 75 16.56 -21.02 23.47
CA ASP A 75 17.41 -22.20 23.71
C ASP A 75 18.81 -21.89 24.28
N SER A 76 19.00 -20.72 24.89
CA SER A 76 20.15 -20.50 25.77
C SER A 76 19.81 -19.69 27.02
N ALA A 77 18.59 -19.84 27.55
CA ALA A 77 18.19 -19.29 28.84
C ALA A 77 18.47 -20.30 29.98
N SER A 78 19.74 -20.53 30.28
CA SER A 78 20.13 -21.18 31.54
C SER A 78 20.06 -20.15 32.66
N THR A 79 18.93 -20.17 33.38
CA THR A 79 18.74 -19.86 34.81
C THR A 79 19.50 -18.65 35.36
N VAL A 80 18.87 -17.46 35.35
CA VAL A 80 19.26 -16.36 36.24
C VAL A 80 18.20 -16.19 37.32
N PHE A 81 18.54 -16.71 38.49
CA PHE A 81 17.86 -16.45 39.75
C PHE A 81 17.74 -14.93 39.99
N MET A 82 16.54 -14.50 40.39
CA MET A 82 16.31 -13.16 40.92
C MET A 82 17.13 -12.97 42.20
N ASP A 83 18.14 -12.11 42.14
CA ASP A 83 18.74 -11.53 43.32
C ASP A 83 18.62 -10.00 43.28
N LYS A 84 18.11 -9.43 44.38
CA LYS A 84 17.89 -7.99 44.55
C LYS A 84 19.23 -7.28 44.70
N LYS A 85 19.83 -6.84 43.60
CA LYS A 85 20.83 -5.76 43.58
C LYS A 85 20.60 -4.86 42.38
N THR A 86 20.36 -3.59 42.65
CA THR A 86 20.34 -2.47 41.71
C THR A 86 21.67 -2.46 40.94
N SER A 87 21.68 -3.08 39.76
CA SER A 87 22.84 -3.10 38.87
C SER A 87 22.68 -1.96 37.87
N TYR A 88 23.56 -0.97 37.95
CA TYR A 88 23.67 0.07 36.95
C TYR A 88 23.98 -0.61 35.61
N ARG A 89 23.08 -0.50 34.63
CA ARG A 89 23.37 -0.92 33.24
C ARG A 89 24.61 -0.17 32.77
N SER A 90 25.60 -0.89 32.26
CA SER A 90 26.82 -0.28 31.77
C SER A 90 26.49 0.64 30.60
N LEU A 91 27.15 1.80 30.53
CA LEU A 91 27.00 2.75 29.42
C LEU A 91 27.32 2.09 28.07
N SER A 92 28.19 1.07 28.05
CA SER A 92 28.48 0.26 26.87
C SER A 92 27.25 -0.48 26.33
N ASP A 93 26.36 -0.92 27.20
CA ASP A 93 25.22 -1.76 26.83
C ASP A 93 24.11 -0.89 26.24
N MET A 94 23.93 0.32 26.77
CA MET A 94 23.00 1.31 26.20
C MET A 94 23.45 1.83 24.84
N VAL A 95 24.75 2.09 24.65
CA VAL A 95 25.30 2.54 23.36
C VAL A 95 25.17 1.46 22.28
N ASN A 96 25.29 0.17 22.65
CA ASN A 96 25.03 -0.94 21.72
C ASN A 96 23.54 -1.07 21.37
N GLU A 97 22.63 -0.91 22.35
CA GLU A 97 21.18 -0.90 22.08
C GLU A 97 20.77 0.25 21.14
N ASP A 98 21.32 1.46 21.35
CA ASP A 98 21.08 2.62 20.48
C ASP A 98 21.63 2.40 19.07
N GLN A 99 22.83 1.83 18.91
CA GLN A 99 23.38 1.48 17.60
C GLN A 99 22.55 0.42 16.87
N LEU A 100 22.03 -0.57 17.60
CA LEU A 100 21.14 -1.58 17.03
C LEU A 100 19.80 -0.96 16.62
N LEU A 101 19.24 -0.05 17.43
CA LEU A 101 18.03 0.70 17.11
C LEU A 101 18.22 1.57 15.86
N ASP A 102 19.32 2.31 15.77
CA ASP A 102 19.65 3.14 14.61
C ASP A 102 19.87 2.30 13.35
N GLN A 103 20.56 1.15 13.45
CA GLN A 103 20.68 0.22 12.33
C GLN A 103 19.32 -0.35 11.92
N PHE A 104 18.43 -0.62 12.86
CA PHE A 104 17.08 -1.11 12.59
C PHE A 104 16.23 -0.04 11.91
N LEU A 105 16.27 1.20 12.40
CA LEU A 105 15.58 2.35 11.82
C LEU A 105 16.12 2.68 10.41
N HIS A 106 17.43 2.62 10.22
CA HIS A 106 18.07 2.83 8.93
C HIS A 106 17.69 1.73 7.93
N THR A 107 17.74 0.46 8.36
CA THR A 107 17.34 -0.69 7.53
C THR A 107 15.87 -0.59 7.15
N ARG A 108 15.00 -0.21 8.11
CA ARG A 108 13.58 0.09 7.83
C ARG A 108 13.44 1.22 6.81
N GLY A 109 14.21 2.30 6.94
CA GLY A 109 14.22 3.40 5.99
C GLY A 109 14.58 2.96 4.56
N VAL A 110 15.64 2.18 4.42
CA VAL A 110 16.09 1.64 3.11
C VAL A 110 15.06 0.67 2.52
N ILE A 111 14.44 -0.19 3.33
CA ILE A 111 13.37 -1.10 2.87
C ILE A 111 12.14 -0.32 2.44
N VAL A 112 11.74 0.70 3.19
CA VAL A 112 10.61 1.58 2.83
C VAL A 112 10.88 2.29 1.51
N GLU A 113 12.09 2.80 1.30
CA GLU A 113 12.47 3.43 0.02
C GLU A 113 12.51 2.41 -1.14
N LYS A 114 13.00 1.19 -0.89
CA LYS A 114 12.96 0.10 -1.88
C LYS A 114 11.53 -0.36 -2.20
N LEU A 115 10.63 -0.35 -1.21
CA LEU A 115 9.20 -0.58 -1.38
C LEU A 115 8.51 0.57 -2.11
N LYS A 116 9.00 1.80 -2.02
CA LYS A 116 8.55 2.91 -2.88
C LYS A 116 9.08 2.76 -4.32
N ALA A 117 10.26 2.18 -4.52
CA ALA A 117 10.98 2.20 -5.79
C ALA A 117 10.48 1.23 -6.90
N SER A 118 9.71 0.19 -6.57
CA SER A 118 9.31 -0.85 -7.56
C SER A 118 7.79 -0.90 -7.82
N ARG A 119 7.19 0.23 -8.17
CA ARG A 119 5.76 0.29 -8.54
C ARG A 119 5.54 -0.09 -10.01
N GLN A 120 4.36 -0.61 -10.31
CA GLN A 120 3.94 -0.87 -11.68
C GLN A 120 3.69 0.45 -12.43
N GLN A 121 3.81 0.45 -13.75
CA GLN A 121 3.63 1.65 -14.58
C GLN A 121 2.17 1.86 -14.99
N ILE A 122 1.25 1.65 -14.05
CA ILE A 122 -0.19 1.91 -14.21
C ILE A 122 -0.67 3.01 -13.27
N ILE A 123 -1.42 3.96 -13.79
CA ILE A 123 -2.07 5.03 -13.02
C ILE A 123 -3.58 4.91 -13.24
N LEU A 124 -4.34 4.80 -12.15
CA LEU A 124 -5.80 4.86 -12.21
C LEU A 124 -6.24 6.32 -12.08
N VAL A 125 -7.16 6.76 -12.94
CA VAL A 125 -7.77 8.10 -12.88
C VAL A 125 -9.22 7.97 -12.44
N ALA A 126 -9.45 8.38 -11.20
CA ALA A 126 -10.73 8.35 -10.51
C ALA A 126 -11.29 9.76 -10.25
N SER A 127 -10.80 10.77 -10.98
CA SER A 127 -11.25 12.17 -10.88
C SER A 127 -12.73 12.38 -11.18
N LEU A 128 -13.39 11.40 -11.80
CA LEU A 128 -14.83 11.42 -12.09
C LEU A 128 -15.68 10.74 -11.00
N ILE A 129 -15.06 10.22 -9.94
CA ILE A 129 -15.74 9.42 -8.91
C ILE A 129 -15.96 10.28 -7.66
N ASP A 130 -17.22 10.46 -7.27
CA ASP A 130 -17.59 11.32 -6.14
C ASP A 130 -17.78 10.54 -4.82
N ARG A 131 -18.03 9.23 -4.89
CA ARG A 131 -18.38 8.41 -3.71
C ARG A 131 -17.13 7.99 -2.93
N ILE A 132 -17.02 8.43 -1.68
CA ILE A 132 -15.93 8.11 -0.75
C ILE A 132 -15.60 6.59 -0.69
N PRO A 133 -16.56 5.67 -0.54
CA PRO A 133 -16.26 4.24 -0.47
C PRO A 133 -15.55 3.71 -1.72
N ASN A 134 -15.90 4.22 -2.91
CA ASN A 134 -15.28 3.79 -4.15
C ASN A 134 -13.84 4.30 -4.23
N LEU A 135 -13.60 5.56 -3.89
CA LEU A 135 -12.25 6.15 -3.88
C LEU A 135 -11.34 5.44 -2.87
N ALA A 136 -11.84 5.15 -1.67
CA ALA A 136 -11.09 4.43 -0.65
C ALA A 136 -10.80 2.98 -1.07
N GLY A 137 -11.79 2.29 -1.67
CA GLY A 137 -11.61 0.95 -2.24
C GLY A 137 -10.57 0.92 -3.37
N LEU A 138 -10.57 1.94 -4.23
CA LEU A 138 -9.58 2.10 -5.30
C LEU A 138 -8.18 2.39 -4.73
N ALA A 139 -8.05 3.25 -3.73
CA ALA A 139 -6.77 3.52 -3.07
C ALA A 139 -6.17 2.23 -2.49
N ARG A 140 -6.99 1.44 -1.77
CA ARG A 140 -6.59 0.15 -1.24
C ARG A 140 -6.16 -0.83 -2.34
N THR A 141 -6.94 -0.93 -3.40
CA THR A 141 -6.65 -1.80 -4.55
C THR A 141 -5.35 -1.39 -5.24
N CYS A 142 -5.15 -0.08 -5.46
CA CYS A 142 -3.93 0.47 -6.04
C CYS A 142 -2.70 0.13 -5.21
N GLU A 143 -2.80 0.22 -3.87
CA GLU A 143 -1.67 -0.12 -3.02
C GLU A 143 -1.38 -1.62 -3.02
N VAL A 144 -2.40 -2.48 -2.91
CA VAL A 144 -2.23 -3.94 -2.93
C VAL A 144 -1.51 -4.41 -4.19
N PHE A 145 -1.84 -3.82 -5.35
CA PHE A 145 -1.19 -4.15 -6.61
C PHE A 145 -0.01 -3.24 -6.94
N ARG A 146 0.45 -2.39 -6.01
CA ARG A 146 1.58 -1.45 -6.22
C ARG A 146 1.46 -0.64 -7.51
N ALA A 147 0.26 -0.15 -7.80
CA ALA A 147 0.03 0.78 -8.90
C ALA A 147 0.96 1.99 -8.76
N GLY A 148 1.33 2.58 -9.91
CA GLY A 148 2.18 3.76 -9.99
C GLY A 148 1.53 5.00 -9.40
N GLY A 149 0.19 5.04 -9.38
CA GLY A 149 -0.55 6.02 -8.60
C GLY A 149 -2.05 5.98 -8.82
N LEU A 150 -2.75 6.82 -8.05
CA LEU A 150 -4.18 7.07 -8.15
C LEU A 150 -4.41 8.59 -8.28
N ALA A 151 -5.06 9.03 -9.35
CA ALA A 151 -5.47 10.42 -9.52
C ALA A 151 -6.93 10.59 -9.08
N ILE A 152 -7.20 11.58 -8.22
CA ILE A 152 -8.53 11.90 -7.70
C ILE A 152 -8.83 13.39 -7.85
N ALA A 153 -10.09 13.80 -7.82
CA ALA A 153 -10.47 15.20 -8.03
C ALA A 153 -10.03 16.14 -6.90
N ASP A 154 -10.12 15.68 -5.66
CA ASP A 154 -9.87 16.47 -4.45
C ASP A 154 -9.17 15.60 -3.40
N LYS A 155 -7.97 15.98 -2.95
CA LYS A 155 -7.23 15.28 -1.91
C LYS A 155 -7.75 15.52 -0.50
N ASN A 156 -8.62 16.51 -0.28
CA ASN A 156 -9.19 16.74 1.05
C ASN A 156 -9.94 15.50 1.57
N ILE A 157 -10.44 14.66 0.66
CA ILE A 157 -11.11 13.39 0.98
C ILE A 157 -10.23 12.40 1.76
N LEU A 158 -8.89 12.53 1.71
CA LEU A 158 -7.97 11.66 2.44
C LEU A 158 -8.05 11.88 3.97
N ASN A 159 -8.58 13.04 4.39
CA ASN A 159 -8.81 13.36 5.80
C ASN A 159 -10.20 12.89 6.29
N ASP A 160 -11.04 12.38 5.38
CA ASP A 160 -12.36 11.88 5.74
C ASP A 160 -12.26 10.56 6.54
N LYS A 161 -13.03 10.47 7.62
CA LYS A 161 -13.02 9.30 8.51
C LYS A 161 -13.51 8.03 7.83
N GLN A 162 -14.53 8.14 6.97
CA GLN A 162 -15.05 7.01 6.22
C GLN A 162 -14.03 6.55 5.17
N PHE A 163 -13.34 7.48 4.52
CA PHE A 163 -12.26 7.16 3.61
C PHE A 163 -11.18 6.33 4.31
N GLN A 164 -10.63 6.85 5.43
CA GLN A 164 -9.56 6.21 6.20
C GLN A 164 -9.96 4.82 6.74
N LEU A 165 -11.22 4.66 7.14
CA LEU A 165 -11.75 3.38 7.61
C LEU A 165 -11.73 2.31 6.52
N ILE A 166 -12.04 2.68 5.27
CA ILE A 166 -12.17 1.74 4.14
C ILE A 166 -10.83 1.49 3.46
N SER A 167 -10.00 2.53 3.33
CA SER A 167 -8.69 2.44 2.68
C SER A 167 -7.68 1.62 3.50
N VAL A 168 -7.89 1.52 4.82
CA VAL A 168 -7.00 0.79 5.75
C VAL A 168 -5.55 1.24 5.57
N THR A 169 -5.31 2.54 5.70
CA THR A 169 -3.99 3.20 5.58
C THR A 169 -3.37 3.25 4.19
N ALA A 170 -4.01 2.68 3.16
CA ALA A 170 -3.46 2.65 1.81
C ALA A 170 -3.06 4.03 1.27
N GLU A 171 -3.77 5.10 1.66
CA GLU A 171 -3.47 6.49 1.28
C GLU A 171 -2.12 7.02 1.74
N LYS A 172 -1.53 6.39 2.76
CA LYS A 172 -0.17 6.73 3.23
C LYS A 172 0.91 6.15 2.32
N TRP A 173 0.57 5.16 1.50
CA TRP A 173 1.53 4.36 0.73
C TRP A 173 1.38 4.59 -0.77
N VAL A 174 0.15 4.57 -1.29
CA VAL A 174 -0.11 4.79 -2.72
C VAL A 174 0.15 6.26 -3.08
N PRO A 175 0.90 6.54 -4.17
CA PRO A 175 1.02 7.91 -4.68
C PRO A 175 -0.34 8.41 -5.15
N ILE A 176 -0.92 9.36 -4.43
CA ILE A 176 -2.18 10.00 -4.80
C ILE A 176 -1.88 11.37 -5.42
N ALA A 177 -2.41 11.63 -6.60
CA ALA A 177 -2.33 12.91 -7.30
C ALA A 177 -3.69 13.61 -7.30
N GLU A 178 -3.70 14.93 -7.12
CA GLU A 178 -4.91 15.73 -7.26
C GLU A 178 -5.01 16.18 -8.71
N VAL A 179 -6.09 15.77 -9.36
CA VAL A 179 -6.39 16.08 -10.76
C VAL A 179 -7.87 16.45 -10.80
N PRO A 180 -8.22 17.73 -10.59
CA PRO A 180 -9.59 18.20 -10.73
C PRO A 180 -10.14 17.89 -12.13
N VAL A 181 -11.46 17.70 -12.24
CA VAL A 181 -12.11 17.35 -13.52
C VAL A 181 -11.73 18.33 -14.64
N GLY A 182 -11.71 19.64 -14.36
CA GLY A 182 -11.33 20.67 -15.34
C GLY A 182 -9.87 20.57 -15.83
N SER A 183 -9.01 19.90 -15.08
CA SER A 183 -7.58 19.72 -15.41
C SER A 183 -7.26 18.30 -15.92
N MET A 184 -8.24 17.40 -16.00
CA MET A 184 -8.03 16.02 -16.46
C MET A 184 -7.42 15.97 -17.86
N ARG A 185 -7.94 16.77 -18.80
CA ARG A 185 -7.43 16.81 -20.19
C ARG A 185 -5.93 17.10 -20.23
N VAL A 186 -5.50 18.15 -19.53
CA VAL A 186 -4.09 18.54 -19.45
C VAL A 186 -3.24 17.43 -18.82
N PHE A 187 -3.75 16.78 -17.78
CA PHE A 187 -3.07 15.64 -17.16
C PHE A 187 -2.89 14.45 -18.13
N LEU A 188 -3.94 14.09 -18.86
CA LEU A 188 -3.90 12.97 -19.82
C LEU A 188 -2.96 13.27 -21.00
N GLU A 189 -2.98 14.49 -21.54
CA GLU A 189 -2.06 14.93 -22.60
C GLU A 189 -0.60 14.84 -22.14
N LYS A 190 -0.31 15.32 -20.92
CA LYS A 190 1.03 15.20 -20.33
C LYS A 190 1.46 13.73 -20.19
N LYS A 191 0.58 12.86 -19.71
CA LYS A 191 0.89 11.42 -19.58
C LYS A 191 1.13 10.75 -20.92
N LYS A 192 0.38 11.13 -21.96
CA LYS A 192 0.60 10.67 -23.32
C LYS A 192 1.99 11.07 -23.84
N GLN A 193 2.43 12.32 -23.58
CA GLN A 193 3.79 12.79 -23.90
C GLN A 193 4.88 12.03 -23.11
N GLU A 194 4.59 11.55 -21.91
CA GLU A 194 5.48 10.69 -21.10
C GLU A 194 5.51 9.21 -21.58
N GLY A 195 4.78 8.90 -22.65
CA GLY A 195 4.72 7.59 -23.29
C GLY A 195 3.75 6.61 -22.65
N PHE A 196 2.73 7.09 -21.92
CA PHE A 196 1.64 6.25 -21.44
C PHE A 196 0.56 6.09 -22.51
N ALA A 197 0.03 4.87 -22.63
CA ALA A 197 -1.24 4.63 -23.30
C ALA A 197 -2.38 5.12 -22.41
N ILE A 198 -3.31 5.89 -22.98
CA ILE A 198 -4.46 6.46 -22.28
C ILE A 198 -5.68 5.60 -22.58
N LEU A 199 -6.14 4.83 -21.61
CA LEU A 199 -7.22 3.85 -21.76
C LEU A 199 -8.41 4.27 -20.92
N GLY A 200 -9.63 3.99 -21.38
CA GLY A 200 -10.84 4.13 -20.58
C GLY A 200 -11.41 2.76 -20.20
N LEU A 201 -11.89 2.62 -18.97
CA LEU A 201 -12.70 1.47 -18.57
C LEU A 201 -14.17 1.85 -18.74
N GLU A 202 -14.72 1.58 -19.92
CA GLU A 202 -16.05 2.02 -20.33
C GLU A 202 -16.63 1.10 -21.40
N GLN A 203 -17.95 0.90 -21.36
CA GLN A 203 -18.68 0.16 -22.39
C GLN A 203 -19.05 1.12 -23.52
N THR A 204 -18.47 0.91 -24.69
CA THR A 204 -18.73 1.71 -25.90
C THR A 204 -19.01 0.80 -27.08
N ALA A 205 -19.52 1.33 -28.19
CA ALA A 205 -19.74 0.51 -29.38
C ALA A 205 -18.46 -0.16 -29.93
N ASN A 206 -17.29 0.41 -29.60
CA ASN A 206 -15.99 -0.05 -30.07
C ASN A 206 -15.07 -0.47 -28.91
N SER A 207 -15.62 -0.76 -27.72
CA SER A 207 -14.78 -1.23 -26.60
C SER A 207 -14.26 -2.64 -26.85
N ILE A 208 -13.07 -2.89 -26.32
CA ILE A 208 -12.39 -4.19 -26.43
C ILE A 208 -12.65 -4.96 -25.12
N PRO A 209 -13.08 -6.23 -25.19
CA PRO A 209 -13.20 -7.07 -24.00
C PRO A 209 -11.90 -7.16 -23.22
N LEU A 210 -11.97 -7.00 -21.89
CA LEU A 210 -10.82 -6.97 -20.99
C LEU A 210 -9.95 -8.23 -21.10
N ASP A 211 -10.57 -9.39 -21.29
CA ASP A 211 -9.91 -10.69 -21.44
C ASP A 211 -9.21 -10.88 -22.80
N GLN A 212 -9.47 -9.98 -23.75
CA GLN A 212 -8.87 -9.96 -25.09
C GLN A 212 -7.90 -8.80 -25.28
N TYR A 213 -7.81 -7.89 -24.31
CA TYR A 213 -6.97 -6.71 -24.39
C TYR A 213 -5.58 -6.97 -23.81
N ASN A 214 -4.53 -6.63 -24.56
CA ASN A 214 -3.15 -6.69 -24.09
C ASN A 214 -2.71 -5.31 -23.59
N PHE A 215 -2.47 -5.18 -22.29
CA PHE A 215 -2.08 -3.92 -21.68
C PHE A 215 -0.63 -3.53 -22.01
N PRO A 216 -0.40 -2.30 -22.51
CA PRO A 216 0.92 -1.71 -22.54
C PRO A 216 1.49 -1.53 -21.13
N THR A 217 2.81 -1.72 -20.97
CA THR A 217 3.46 -1.57 -19.66
C THR A 217 3.18 -0.20 -19.04
N LYS A 218 3.25 0.90 -19.81
CA LYS A 218 2.85 2.23 -19.35
C LYS A 218 1.38 2.49 -19.68
N THR A 219 0.52 2.43 -18.67
CA THR A 219 -0.93 2.60 -18.82
C THR A 219 -1.48 3.69 -17.89
N VAL A 220 -2.33 4.57 -18.42
CA VAL A 220 -3.27 5.37 -17.64
C VAL A 220 -4.65 4.79 -17.89
N LEU A 221 -5.36 4.42 -16.83
CA LEU A 221 -6.70 3.87 -16.92
C LEU A 221 -7.72 4.84 -16.31
N VAL A 222 -8.57 5.43 -17.14
CA VAL A 222 -9.63 6.36 -16.76
C VAL A 222 -10.89 5.59 -16.38
N LEU A 223 -11.44 5.90 -15.20
CA LEU A 223 -12.68 5.33 -14.71
C LEU A 223 -13.82 6.35 -14.86
N GLY A 224 -14.96 5.90 -15.37
CA GLY A 224 -16.14 6.75 -15.58
C GLY A 224 -16.91 7.09 -14.30
N ARG A 225 -17.80 8.08 -14.42
CA ARG A 225 -18.83 8.39 -13.41
C ARG A 225 -19.78 7.22 -13.24
N GLU A 226 -20.34 7.07 -12.04
CA GLU A 226 -21.48 6.18 -11.87
C GLU A 226 -22.64 6.67 -12.76
N LYS A 227 -23.25 5.75 -13.53
CA LYS A 227 -24.36 5.98 -14.48
C LYS A 227 -24.02 6.78 -15.74
N GLU A 228 -23.24 7.85 -15.62
CA GLU A 228 -22.92 8.76 -16.74
C GLU A 228 -21.70 8.30 -17.54
N GLY A 229 -20.81 7.50 -16.94
CA GLY A 229 -19.62 7.00 -17.60
C GLY A 229 -18.54 8.06 -17.80
N ILE A 230 -17.67 7.83 -18.79
CA ILE A 230 -16.61 8.77 -19.18
C ILE A 230 -17.20 9.85 -20.11
N PRO A 231 -16.98 11.16 -19.83
CA PRO A 231 -17.41 12.24 -20.71
C PRO A 231 -16.86 12.11 -22.13
N VAL A 232 -17.66 12.47 -23.12
CA VAL A 232 -17.35 12.31 -24.55
C VAL A 232 -16.04 13.02 -24.94
N GLU A 233 -15.79 14.19 -24.36
CA GLU A 233 -14.57 14.97 -24.57
C GLU A 233 -13.31 14.28 -24.05
N ILE A 234 -13.43 13.36 -23.09
CA ILE A 234 -12.35 12.51 -22.61
C ILE A 234 -12.27 11.24 -23.45
N ILE A 235 -13.41 10.64 -23.85
CA ILE A 235 -13.45 9.47 -24.74
C ILE A 235 -12.63 9.71 -26.02
N HIS A 236 -12.77 10.88 -26.64
CA HIS A 236 -12.02 11.23 -27.86
C HIS A 236 -10.50 11.33 -27.66
N MET A 237 -10.01 11.35 -26.43
CA MET A 237 -8.57 11.37 -26.13
C MET A 237 -7.99 9.98 -25.85
N LEU A 238 -8.85 8.99 -25.61
CA LEU A 238 -8.44 7.64 -25.28
C LEU A 238 -7.88 6.93 -26.51
N ASP A 239 -6.81 6.16 -26.31
CA ASP A 239 -6.25 5.28 -27.32
C ASP A 239 -7.13 4.03 -27.51
N ALA A 240 -7.82 3.58 -26.45
CA ALA A 240 -8.84 2.54 -26.50
C ALA A 240 -9.80 2.61 -25.30
N CYS A 241 -11.02 2.09 -25.49
CA CYS A 241 -11.94 1.75 -24.40
C CYS A 241 -11.90 0.24 -24.15
N ILE A 242 -11.78 -0.14 -22.89
CA ILE A 242 -11.80 -1.52 -22.42
C ILE A 242 -13.11 -1.74 -21.68
N GLU A 243 -13.77 -2.86 -21.94
CA GLU A 243 -14.97 -3.25 -21.19
C GLU A 243 -14.78 -4.56 -20.45
N ILE A 244 -15.49 -4.73 -19.34
CA ILE A 244 -15.57 -6.01 -18.64
C ILE A 244 -16.79 -6.75 -19.20
N PRO A 245 -16.63 -7.94 -19.81
CA PRO A 245 -17.77 -8.71 -20.30
C PRO A 245 -18.77 -9.01 -19.17
N GLN A 246 -20.04 -8.71 -19.41
CA GLN A 246 -21.13 -8.93 -18.46
C GLN A 246 -22.12 -9.95 -19.02
N LEU A 247 -22.44 -10.99 -18.24
CA LEU A 247 -23.35 -12.07 -18.65
C LEU A 247 -24.72 -12.01 -17.94
N GLY A 248 -24.87 -11.07 -17.00
CA GLY A 248 -26.07 -10.93 -16.17
C GLY A 248 -27.04 -9.87 -16.69
N VAL A 249 -28.14 -9.69 -15.95
CA VAL A 249 -29.18 -8.68 -16.24
C VAL A 249 -28.87 -7.30 -15.65
N VAL A 250 -27.94 -7.23 -14.68
CA VAL A 250 -27.50 -5.97 -14.09
C VAL A 250 -26.64 -5.23 -15.12
N ARG A 251 -26.88 -3.92 -15.26
CA ARG A 251 -26.28 -3.12 -16.34
C ARG A 251 -24.80 -2.80 -16.12
N SER A 252 -24.33 -2.80 -14.88
CA SER A 252 -22.96 -2.44 -14.57
C SER A 252 -22.52 -2.96 -13.20
N LEU A 253 -21.19 -3.08 -13.06
CA LEU A 253 -20.52 -3.29 -11.78
C LEU A 253 -20.31 -1.96 -11.05
N ASN A 254 -20.08 -2.03 -9.74
CA ASN A 254 -19.58 -0.88 -8.98
C ASN A 254 -18.20 -0.46 -9.55
N VAL A 255 -17.96 0.84 -9.70
CA VAL A 255 -16.74 1.38 -10.34
C VAL A 255 -15.44 0.97 -9.64
N HIS A 256 -15.41 0.85 -8.30
CA HIS A 256 -14.21 0.41 -7.60
C HIS A 256 -13.94 -1.08 -7.85
N VAL A 257 -14.99 -1.88 -8.05
CA VAL A 257 -14.89 -3.30 -8.40
C VAL A 257 -14.38 -3.44 -9.83
N SER A 258 -14.92 -2.65 -10.76
CA SER A 258 -14.46 -2.61 -12.16
C SER A 258 -12.97 -2.23 -12.22
N GLY A 259 -12.58 -1.16 -11.52
CA GLY A 259 -11.18 -0.74 -11.44
C GLY A 259 -10.27 -1.82 -10.84
N ALA A 260 -10.74 -2.57 -9.84
CA ALA A 260 -10.00 -3.68 -9.26
C ALA A 260 -9.81 -4.86 -10.22
N ILE A 261 -10.85 -5.23 -10.97
CA ILE A 261 -10.78 -6.30 -11.98
C ILE A 261 -9.77 -5.91 -13.08
N ALA A 262 -9.87 -4.69 -13.60
CA ALA A 262 -8.98 -4.21 -14.65
C ALA A 262 -7.52 -4.09 -14.17
N LEU A 263 -7.29 -3.57 -12.96
CA LEU A 263 -5.94 -3.46 -12.39
C LEU A 263 -5.33 -4.84 -12.08
N TRP A 264 -6.15 -5.80 -11.62
CA TRP A 264 -5.69 -7.17 -11.46
C TRP A 264 -5.29 -7.79 -12.80
N GLU A 265 -6.09 -7.62 -13.85
CA GLU A 265 -5.78 -8.16 -15.17
C GLU A 265 -4.50 -7.56 -15.73
N TYR A 266 -4.33 -6.24 -15.67
CA TYR A 266 -3.07 -5.57 -15.98
C TYR A 266 -1.90 -6.20 -15.21
N THR A 267 -2.06 -6.34 -13.89
CA THR A 267 -1.02 -6.92 -13.01
C THR A 267 -0.68 -8.36 -13.39
N ARG A 268 -1.69 -9.16 -13.74
CA ARG A 268 -1.52 -10.55 -14.19
C ARG A 268 -0.67 -10.61 -15.46
N GLN A 269 -0.92 -9.71 -16.42
CA GLN A 269 -0.15 -9.63 -17.65
C GLN A 269 1.30 -9.17 -17.40
N GLN A 270 1.52 -8.17 -16.55
CA GLN A 270 2.88 -7.66 -16.27
C GLN A 270 3.72 -8.60 -15.40
N ARG A 271 3.11 -9.45 -14.57
CA ARG A 271 3.83 -10.46 -13.77
C ARG A 271 4.47 -11.57 -14.61
N LEU A 272 4.06 -11.72 -15.87
CA LEU A 272 4.56 -12.72 -16.80
C LEU A 272 5.69 -12.20 -17.70
N LEU A 273 6.07 -10.92 -17.55
CA LEU A 273 7.17 -10.25 -18.25
C LEU A 273 8.41 -10.16 -17.35
#